data_AF-A0AAW3WHQ3-F1
#
_entry.id   AF-A0AAW3WHQ3-F1
#
_cell.length_a   1.000
_cell.length_b   1.000
_cell.length_c   1.000
_cell.angle_alpha   90.00
_cell.angle_beta   90.00
_cell.angle_gamma   90.00
#
_symmetry.space_group_name_H-M   'P 1'
#
loop_
_entity.id
_entity.type
_entity.pdbx_description
1 polymer ?
#
loop_
_entity_poly.entity_id
_entity_poly.type
_entity_poly.pdbx_seq_one_letter_code
_entity_poly.pdbx_strand_id
1 'polypeptide(L)'
;MWEYIILKLPDKEKAVLYLQIPSPTCSVQGYRVENINLGDNILTVNLKQSSSAQVDGIEGFDGTWEWVMLIEVDKTNLKDNMKIVVNK
;
A
#
# COMPACT_ATOMS: atom_id res chain seq x y z
N MET A 1 37.87 -7.51 -7.28
CA MET A 1 36.95 -8.39 -8.04
C MET A 1 35.81 -8.68 -7.09
N TRP A 2 34.64 -8.09 -7.30
CA TRP A 2 33.48 -8.26 -6.42
C TRP A 2 32.56 -9.28 -7.08
N GLU A 3 32.34 -10.41 -6.42
CA GLU A 3 31.37 -11.42 -6.84
C GLU A 3 29.97 -10.95 -6.45
N TYR A 4 29.10 -10.76 -7.43
CA TYR A 4 27.67 -10.59 -7.18
C TYR A 4 27.06 -11.98 -7.06
N ILE A 5 26.64 -12.35 -5.84
CA ILE A 5 25.75 -13.49 -5.64
C ILE A 5 24.40 -13.09 -6.24
N ILE A 6 24.08 -13.61 -7.43
CA ILE A 6 22.70 -13.56 -7.95
C ILE A 6 21.89 -14.52 -7.07
N LEU A 7 21.31 -13.98 -6.00
CA LEU A 7 20.24 -14.63 -5.28
C LEU A 7 19.06 -14.71 -6.25
N LYS A 8 18.94 -15.82 -6.99
CA LYS A 8 17.67 -16.24 -7.58
C LYS A 8 16.75 -16.59 -6.41
N LEU A 9 16.16 -15.56 -5.81
CA LEU A 9 14.93 -15.76 -5.07
C LEU A 9 13.95 -16.39 -6.06
N PRO A 10 13.22 -17.45 -5.69
CA PRO A 10 12.13 -17.93 -6.53
C PRO A 10 11.26 -16.71 -6.85
N ASP A 11 10.87 -16.52 -8.11
CA ASP A 11 9.82 -15.57 -8.48
C ASP A 11 8.62 -15.89 -7.59
N LYS A 12 8.53 -15.26 -6.42
CA LYS A 12 7.35 -15.34 -5.57
C LYS A 12 6.31 -14.66 -6.43
N GLU A 13 5.33 -15.42 -6.90
CA GLU A 13 4.22 -14.88 -7.65
C GLU A 13 3.48 -13.87 -6.74
N LYS A 14 3.91 -12.61 -6.79
CA LYS A 14 3.32 -11.50 -6.05
C LYS A 14 2.37 -10.75 -6.95
N ALA A 15 1.21 -10.40 -6.40
CA ALA A 15 0.35 -9.37 -6.95
C ALA A 15 0.60 -8.08 -6.18
N VAL A 16 0.44 -6.96 -6.87
CA VAL A 16 0.59 -5.63 -6.29
C VAL A 16 -0.78 -5.00 -6.18
N LEU A 17 -1.17 -4.63 -4.96
CA LEU A 17 -2.34 -3.80 -4.69
C LEU A 17 -1.90 -2.35 -4.63
N TYR A 18 -2.55 -1.52 -5.44
CA TYR A 18 -2.37 -0.08 -5.43
C TYR A 18 -3.43 0.54 -4.51
N LEU A 19 -3.00 1.22 -3.45
CA LEU A 19 -3.89 1.97 -2.56
C LEU A 19 -3.60 3.47 -2.66
N GLN A 20 -4.68 4.24 -2.77
CA GLN A 20 -4.68 5.69 -2.81
C GLN A 20 -5.60 6.19 -1.70
N ILE A 21 -5.03 6.91 -0.74
CA ILE A 21 -5.74 7.45 0.41
C ILE A 21 -5.80 8.98 0.25
N PRO A 22 -6.95 9.55 -0.11
CA PRO A 22 -7.08 10.99 -0.26
C PRO A 22 -6.99 11.68 1.10
N SER A 23 -6.31 12.82 1.11
CA SER A 23 -6.25 13.75 2.22
C SER A 23 -7.03 15.02 1.87
N PRO A 24 -8.06 15.37 2.67
CA PRO A 24 -8.87 16.57 2.44
C PRO A 24 -8.16 17.86 2.83
N THR A 25 -6.94 17.78 3.39
CA THR A 25 -6.14 18.92 3.82
C THR A 25 -4.75 18.86 3.21
N CYS A 26 -3.96 19.93 3.36
CA CYS A 26 -2.53 19.92 3.02
C CYS A 26 -1.68 18.99 3.91
N SER A 27 -2.28 18.34 4.92
CA SER A 27 -1.61 17.35 5.76
C SER A 27 -1.87 15.93 5.25
N VAL A 28 -0.87 15.31 4.63
CA VAL A 28 -0.96 13.92 4.14
C VAL A 28 -0.59 12.96 5.26
N GLN A 29 -1.52 12.10 5.65
CA GLN A 29 -1.28 11.04 6.63
C GLN A 29 -0.58 9.86 5.96
N GLY A 30 0.61 9.52 6.45
CA GLY A 30 1.39 8.37 6.00
C GLY A 30 0.99 7.11 6.75
N TYR A 31 0.73 6.05 6.01
CA TYR A 31 0.33 4.75 6.55
C TYR A 31 1.35 3.68 6.23
N ARG A 32 1.56 2.75 7.17
CA ARG A 32 2.28 1.49 6.93
C ARG A 32 1.33 0.31 7.07
N VAL A 33 1.62 -0.78 6.36
CA VAL A 33 0.91 -2.05 6.55
C VAL A 33 1.30 -2.63 7.91
N GLU A 34 0.31 -2.83 8.78
CA GLU A 34 0.52 -3.53 10.06
C GLU A 34 0.39 -5.05 9.87
N ASN A 35 -0.67 -5.48 9.17
CA ASN A 35 -0.85 -6.88 8.79
C ASN A 35 -1.82 -7.01 7.61
N ILE A 36 -1.83 -8.21 7.02
CA ILE A 36 -2.76 -8.61 5.96
C ILE A 36 -3.40 -9.93 6.41
N ASN A 37 -4.73 -9.93 6.52
CA ASN A 37 -5.50 -11.11 6.92
C ASN A 37 -6.28 -11.67 5.72
N LEU A 38 -6.31 -13.00 5.63
CA LEU A 38 -7.03 -13.74 4.62
C LEU A 38 -8.21 -14.46 5.26
N GLY A 39 -9.41 -14.08 4.86
CA GLY A 39 -10.62 -14.86 5.07
C GLY A 39 -11.02 -15.61 3.80
N ASP A 40 -12.13 -16.34 3.84
CA ASP A 40 -12.56 -17.22 2.75
C ASP A 40 -12.63 -16.52 1.38
N ASN A 41 -13.19 -15.31 1.33
CA ASN A 41 -13.27 -14.49 0.11
C ASN A 41 -13.00 -13.00 0.39
N ILE A 42 -12.27 -12.70 1.47
CA ILE A 42 -11.98 -11.32 1.89
C ILE A 42 -10.49 -11.19 2.19
N LEU A 43 -9.84 -10.24 1.53
CA LEU A 43 -8.49 -9.80 1.86
C LEU A 43 -8.60 -8.52 2.69
N THR A 44 -8.18 -8.57 3.95
CA THR A 44 -8.19 -7.40 4.83
C THR A 44 -6.78 -6.85 4.99
N VAL A 45 -6.57 -5.62 4.57
CA VAL A 45 -5.32 -4.87 4.79
C VAL A 45 -5.53 -3.95 5.98
N ASN A 46 -4.81 -4.19 7.07
CA ASN A 46 -4.83 -3.31 8.24
C ASN A 46 -3.63 -2.37 8.18
N LEU A 47 -3.93 -1.08 8.11
CA LEU A 47 -2.96 -0.01 8.09
C LEU A 47 -2.84 0.61 9.48
N LYS A 48 -1.65 1.15 9.75
CA LYS A 48 -1.38 1.96 10.92
C LYS A 48 -0.77 3.27 10.47
N GLN A 49 -1.33 4.38 10.92
CA GLN A 49 -0.73 5.69 10.71
C GLN A 49 0.67 5.70 11.35
N SER A 50 1.67 6.06 10.56
CA SER A 50 3.08 6.06 10.98
C SER A 50 3.74 7.42 10.87
N SER A 51 3.15 8.35 10.13
CA SER A 51 3.68 9.69 9.92
C SER A 51 2.61 10.65 9.42
N SER A 52 2.96 11.93 9.38
CA SER A 52 2.20 12.97 8.70
C SER A 52 3.18 13.90 8.00
N ALA A 53 2.91 14.27 6.75
CA ALA A 53 3.65 15.26 6.00
C ALA A 53 2.76 16.49 5.78
N GLN A 54 3.28 17.69 6.02
CA GLN A 54 2.65 18.93 5.57
C GLN A 54 3.15 19.24 4.17
N VAL A 55 2.22 19.59 3.28
CA VAL A 55 2.55 20.10 1.97
C VAL A 55 2.49 21.62 2.03
N ASP A 56 3.65 22.22 2.29
CA ASP A 56 3.81 23.67 2.36
C ASP A 56 4.11 24.27 0.98
N GLY A 57 3.70 25.53 0.77
CA GLY A 57 4.16 26.35 -0.36
C GLY A 57 3.33 26.26 -1.65
N ILE A 58 2.09 25.78 -1.59
CA ILE A 58 1.21 25.69 -2.76
C ILE A 58 -0.04 26.54 -2.53
N GLU A 59 0.06 27.82 -2.88
CA GLU A 59 -1.12 28.70 -3.00
C GLU A 59 -1.89 28.35 -4.27
N GLY A 60 -3.20 28.16 -4.17
CA GLY A 60 -4.09 27.99 -5.33
C GLY A 60 -4.27 26.57 -5.86
N PHE A 61 -3.80 25.52 -5.16
CA PHE A 61 -4.16 24.14 -5.52
C PHE A 61 -5.59 23.81 -5.11
N ASP A 62 -6.42 23.48 -6.08
CA ASP A 62 -7.83 23.11 -5.94
C ASP A 62 -8.06 21.58 -5.95
N GLY A 63 -6.98 20.79 -6.03
CA GLY A 63 -7.03 19.34 -6.05
C GLY A 63 -6.99 18.69 -4.66
N THR A 64 -6.97 17.35 -4.65
CA THR A 64 -6.86 16.53 -3.42
C THR A 64 -5.45 15.97 -3.32
N TRP A 65 -4.83 16.09 -2.13
CA TRP A 65 -3.56 15.43 -1.84
C TRP A 65 -3.77 13.97 -1.56
N GLU A 66 -2.84 13.09 -1.92
CA GLU A 66 -3.04 11.65 -1.80
C GLU A 66 -1.79 10.95 -1.30
N TRP A 67 -1.99 10.04 -0.34
CA TRP A 67 -0.98 9.06 0.02
C TRP A 67 -1.14 7.84 -0.86
N VAL A 68 -0.08 7.47 -1.57
CA VAL A 68 -0.05 6.32 -2.47
C VAL A 68 0.87 5.25 -1.89
N MET A 69 0.41 4.01 -1.85
CA MET A 69 1.23 2.88 -1.45
C MET A 69 1.01 1.64 -2.31
N LEU A 70 2.10 0.89 -2.52
CA LEU A 70 2.09 -0.41 -3.17
C LEU A 70 2.21 -1.50 -2.11
N ILE A 71 1.30 -2.47 -2.15
CA ILE A 71 1.27 -3.60 -1.21
C ILE A 71 1.43 -4.88 -1.99
N GLU A 72 2.45 -5.65 -1.65
CA GLU A 72 2.68 -6.98 -2.23
C GLU A 72 1.89 -8.04 -1.47
N VAL A 73 1.10 -8.81 -2.21
CA VAL A 73 0.37 -9.97 -1.70
C VAL A 73 0.71 -11.20 -2.52
N ASP A 74 0.64 -12.37 -1.90
CA ASP A 74 0.84 -13.62 -2.63
C ASP A 74 -0.31 -13.86 -3.63
N LYS A 75 -0.01 -14.13 -4.90
CA LYS A 75 -1.05 -14.40 -5.91
C LYS A 75 -1.87 -15.63 -5.57
N THR A 76 -1.26 -16.63 -4.93
CA THR A 76 -1.96 -17.87 -4.51
C THR A 76 -3.06 -17.61 -3.49
N ASN A 77 -3.01 -16.47 -2.80
CA ASN A 77 -4.02 -16.05 -1.84
C ASN A 77 -5.17 -15.26 -2.48
N LEU A 78 -5.06 -14.89 -3.76
CA LEU A 78 -6.07 -14.15 -4.47
C LEU A 78 -7.04 -15.09 -5.19
N LYS A 79 -8.32 -14.75 -5.12
CA LYS A 79 -9.40 -15.44 -5.81
C LYS A 79 -10.16 -14.47 -6.69
N ASP A 80 -10.82 -14.99 -7.71
CA ASP A 80 -11.72 -14.19 -8.53
C ASP A 80 -12.83 -13.58 -7.67
N ASN A 81 -13.14 -12.31 -7.90
CA ASN A 81 -14.16 -11.55 -7.16
C ASN A 81 -13.93 -11.49 -5.63
N MET A 82 -12.67 -11.59 -5.20
CA MET A 82 -12.31 -11.41 -3.80
C MET A 82 -12.59 -9.97 -3.35
N LYS A 83 -13.23 -9.82 -2.19
CA LYS A 83 -13.46 -8.49 -1.60
C LYS A 83 -12.17 -8.01 -0.93
N ILE A 84 -11.75 -6.79 -1.23
CA ILE A 84 -10.64 -6.14 -0.56
C ILE A 84 -11.21 -5.15 0.45
N VAL A 85 -10.80 -5.26 1.71
CA VAL A 85 -11.16 -4.34 2.79
C VAL A 85 -9.88 -3.69 3.30
N VAL A 86 -9.89 -2.37 3.41
CA VAL A 86 -8.77 -1.60 3.94
C VAL A 86 -9.22 -0.90 5.23
N ASN A 87 -8.58 -1.25 6.35
CA ASN A 87 -8.79 -0.59 7.64
C ASN A 87 -7.63 0.38 7.88
N LYS A 88 -7.94 1.64 8.20
CA LYS A 88 -6.98 2.73 8.36
C LYS A 88 -7.00 3.31 9.76
#